data_AF-A0A9W4KH53-F1
#
_entry.id   AF-A0A9W4KH53-F1
#
_cell.length_a   1.000
_cell.length_b   1.000
_cell.length_c   1.000
_cell.angle_alpha   90.00
_cell.angle_beta   90.00
_cell.angle_gamma   90.00
#
_symmetry.space_group_name_H-M   'P 1'
#
loop_
_entity.id
_entity.type
_entity.pdbx_description
1 polymer ?
#
loop_
_entity_poly.entity_id
_entity_poly.type
_entity_poly.pdbx_seq_one_letter_code
_entity_poly.pdbx_strand_id
1 'polypeptide(L)'
;MFTAFIGDYISTRLGRRWCIIIANVIIAIGSLVNTFATSVGMWCSGRVIMGAGVGIVKVAAPVLIQEIAHPRLRPILGSCYQTFAYIGSLFAALMTFVGLYVPGDWGWRFPSLLQVIGPFVVIIVAAYCPESPRWLIRNGHREQAHNVLAKLHANGDENDPLVQLEMSEISHALERELIQNKASFVDFVRTPGNRRRLVALLALACSLNWMGNGIISYFLSPILKSVGITAPVQITLINAGLALWNLILAGIAAVYCDKAGRRPLFLGSVAGMFCSYIIVMGLSAGFANTKQASMGIAVIPFLFIYFGFYDMAFTPLPVAYTVEILPFGIRSKGMALFTSTATLANAFNQFVNPIALKAIAWRYYAVYVGILAFYFGLIFFLFPETKRLSAEDASRMFDYDRKGLKLGKSEHDSEQRNADSDTEKGLDSVENKHKE
;
A
#
# COMPACT_ATOMS: atom_id res chain seq x y z
N MET A 1 -10.29 1.84 -9.62
CA MET A 1 -11.20 0.86 -8.97
C MET A 1 -11.37 -0.38 -9.85
N PHE A 2 -12.00 -0.29 -11.02
CA PHE A 2 -12.25 -1.44 -11.91
C PHE A 2 -10.99 -2.20 -12.35
N THR A 3 -9.88 -1.50 -12.55
CA THR A 3 -8.62 -2.07 -13.06
C THR A 3 -7.91 -2.98 -12.05
N ALA A 4 -8.14 -2.77 -10.75
CA ALA A 4 -7.63 -3.65 -9.70
C ALA A 4 -8.31 -5.03 -9.73
N PHE A 5 -9.63 -5.06 -9.96
CA PHE A 5 -10.40 -6.31 -10.09
C PHE A 5 -10.03 -7.08 -11.37
N ILE A 6 -9.83 -6.35 -12.48
CA ILE A 6 -9.35 -6.94 -13.72
C ILE A 6 -7.94 -7.51 -13.51
N GLY A 7 -7.06 -6.78 -12.80
CA GLY A 7 -5.71 -7.24 -12.47
C GLY A 7 -5.71 -8.49 -11.59
N ASP A 8 -6.61 -8.60 -10.63
CA ASP A 8 -6.78 -9.80 -9.80
C ASP A 8 -7.22 -11.02 -10.63
N TYR A 9 -8.17 -10.83 -11.54
CA TYR A 9 -8.64 -11.89 -12.44
C TYR A 9 -7.52 -12.36 -13.40
N ILE A 10 -6.81 -11.42 -14.02
CA ILE A 10 -5.68 -11.70 -14.92
C ILE A 10 -4.56 -12.40 -14.14
N SER A 11 -4.18 -11.86 -12.99
CA SER A 11 -3.15 -12.44 -12.12
C SER A 11 -3.49 -13.88 -11.80
N THR A 12 -4.74 -14.15 -11.38
CA THR A 12 -5.23 -15.48 -11.01
C THR A 12 -5.15 -16.49 -12.15
N ARG A 13 -5.52 -16.10 -13.37
CA ARG A 13 -5.64 -17.02 -14.51
C ARG A 13 -4.35 -17.18 -15.32
N LEU A 14 -3.63 -16.09 -15.57
CA LEU A 14 -2.46 -16.03 -16.46
C LEU A 14 -1.12 -16.09 -15.72
N GLY A 15 -1.12 -15.96 -14.40
CA GLY A 15 0.10 -15.86 -13.60
C GLY A 15 0.44 -14.42 -13.23
N ARG A 16 1.23 -14.27 -12.17
CA ARG A 16 1.56 -12.98 -11.55
C ARG A 16 2.59 -12.26 -12.40
N ARG A 17 3.58 -13.00 -12.92
CA ARG A 17 4.62 -12.49 -13.83
C ARG A 17 4.01 -11.91 -15.11
N TRP A 18 3.17 -12.68 -15.79
CA TRP A 18 2.53 -12.23 -17.04
C TRP A 18 1.60 -11.04 -16.82
N CYS A 19 0.90 -11.00 -15.68
CA CYS A 19 0.08 -9.85 -15.29
C CYS A 19 0.93 -8.56 -15.18
N ILE A 20 2.11 -8.63 -14.55
CA ILE A 20 3.04 -7.49 -14.45
C ILE A 20 3.54 -7.06 -15.83
N ILE A 21 3.91 -8.01 -16.70
CA ILE A 21 4.39 -7.70 -18.07
C ILE A 21 3.30 -6.98 -18.86
N ILE A 22 2.09 -7.55 -18.93
CA ILE A 22 0.95 -6.97 -19.67
C ILE A 22 0.63 -5.57 -19.15
N ALA A 23 0.62 -5.40 -17.83
CA ALA A 23 0.31 -4.12 -17.23
C ALA A 23 1.37 -3.05 -17.53
N ASN A 24 2.65 -3.40 -17.55
CA ASN A 24 3.71 -2.47 -17.94
C ASN A 24 3.69 -2.13 -19.44
N VAL A 25 3.28 -3.06 -20.31
CA VAL A 25 3.04 -2.76 -21.72
C VAL A 25 1.92 -1.72 -21.87
N ILE A 26 0.83 -1.85 -21.12
CA ILE A 26 -0.26 -0.87 -21.10
C ILE A 26 0.24 0.51 -20.60
N ILE A 27 1.07 0.53 -19.56
CA ILE A 27 1.66 1.79 -19.05
C ILE A 27 2.56 2.43 -20.11
N ALA A 28 3.40 1.65 -20.81
CA ALA A 28 4.28 2.14 -21.86
C ALA A 28 3.48 2.76 -23.02
N ILE A 29 2.43 2.09 -23.48
CA ILE A 29 1.52 2.62 -24.52
C ILE A 29 0.89 3.93 -24.07
N GLY A 30 0.32 3.97 -22.85
CA GLY A 30 -0.28 5.20 -22.32
C GLY A 30 0.71 6.36 -22.17
N SER A 31 1.97 6.07 -21.84
CA SER A 31 3.04 7.07 -21.73
C SER A 31 3.42 7.64 -23.10
N LEU A 32 3.47 6.80 -24.14
CA LEU A 32 3.71 7.24 -25.52
C LEU A 32 2.55 8.11 -26.03
N VAL A 33 1.30 7.70 -25.78
CA VAL A 33 0.11 8.49 -26.12
C VAL A 33 0.15 9.87 -25.46
N ASN A 34 0.54 9.95 -24.18
CA ASN A 34 0.68 11.23 -23.48
C ASN A 34 1.81 12.10 -24.05
N THR A 35 2.92 11.50 -24.46
CA THR A 35 4.08 12.21 -25.02
C THR A 35 3.75 12.84 -26.37
N PHE A 36 3.02 12.12 -27.22
CA PHE A 36 2.62 12.58 -28.55
C PHE A 36 1.22 13.20 -28.59
N ALA A 37 0.67 13.58 -27.44
CA ALA A 37 -0.66 14.17 -27.37
C ALA A 37 -0.70 15.53 -28.11
N THR A 38 -1.61 15.61 -29.09
CA THR A 38 -1.90 16.83 -29.86
C THR A 38 -3.18 17.52 -29.41
N SER A 39 -4.05 16.82 -28.68
CA SER A 39 -5.29 17.35 -28.11
C SER A 39 -5.41 17.01 -26.63
N VAL A 40 -6.18 17.82 -25.90
CA VAL A 40 -6.48 17.57 -24.48
C VAL A 40 -7.19 16.21 -24.30
N GLY A 41 -8.07 15.84 -25.24
CA GLY A 41 -8.74 14.54 -25.23
C GLY A 41 -7.76 13.36 -25.34
N MET A 42 -6.76 13.47 -26.22
CA MET A 42 -5.70 12.46 -26.36
C MET A 42 -4.81 12.36 -25.11
N TRP A 43 -4.53 13.50 -24.48
CA TRP A 43 -3.80 13.52 -23.21
C TRP A 43 -4.61 12.89 -22.06
N CYS A 44 -5.92 13.16 -21.99
CA CYS A 44 -6.80 12.53 -21.01
C CYS A 44 -6.92 11.02 -21.25
N SER A 45 -7.05 10.56 -22.50
CA SER A 45 -7.15 9.13 -22.81
C SER A 45 -5.84 8.39 -22.49
N GLY A 46 -4.68 8.98 -22.78
CA GLY A 46 -3.38 8.43 -22.37
C GLY A 46 -3.28 8.26 -20.86
N ARG A 47 -3.72 9.25 -20.07
CA ARG A 47 -3.80 9.14 -18.59
C ARG A 47 -4.71 8.01 -18.10
N VAL A 48 -5.84 7.78 -18.76
CA VAL A 48 -6.75 6.66 -18.42
C VAL A 48 -6.07 5.32 -18.68
N ILE A 49 -5.41 5.17 -19.83
CA ILE A 49 -4.68 3.95 -20.20
C ILE A 49 -3.55 3.68 -19.21
N MET A 50 -2.74 4.69 -18.89
CA MET A 50 -1.69 4.55 -17.88
C MET A 50 -2.23 4.18 -16.50
N GLY A 51 -3.31 4.83 -16.08
CA GLY A 51 -3.96 4.54 -14.80
C GLY A 51 -4.49 3.11 -14.71
N ALA A 52 -4.95 2.56 -15.84
CA ALA A 52 -5.37 1.16 -15.92
C ALA A 52 -4.21 0.21 -15.67
N GLY A 53 -3.08 0.40 -16.33
CA GLY A 53 -1.88 -0.41 -16.13
C GLY A 53 -1.33 -0.30 -14.71
N VAL A 54 -1.24 0.91 -14.14
CA VAL A 54 -0.78 1.12 -12.75
C VAL A 54 -1.67 0.38 -11.74
N GLY A 55 -2.99 0.40 -11.94
CA GLY A 55 -3.92 -0.32 -11.07
C GLY A 55 -3.70 -1.84 -11.07
N ILE A 56 -3.37 -2.42 -12.23
CA ILE A 56 -3.09 -3.86 -12.37
C ILE A 56 -1.74 -4.20 -11.70
N VAL A 57 -0.67 -3.44 -11.98
CA VAL A 57 0.65 -3.66 -11.38
C VAL A 57 0.59 -3.59 -9.86
N LYS A 58 -0.13 -2.61 -9.29
CA LYS A 58 -0.25 -2.43 -7.83
C LYS A 58 -0.87 -3.62 -7.11
N VAL A 59 -1.65 -4.47 -7.80
CA VAL A 59 -2.22 -5.69 -7.22
C VAL A 59 -1.26 -6.86 -7.37
N ALA A 60 -0.69 -7.07 -8.55
CA ALA A 60 0.13 -8.24 -8.84
C ALA A 60 1.54 -8.17 -8.24
N ALA A 61 2.20 -7.01 -8.26
CA ALA A 61 3.58 -6.85 -7.83
C ALA A 61 3.82 -7.16 -6.34
N PRO A 62 3.06 -6.60 -5.37
CA PRO A 62 3.30 -6.92 -3.96
C PRO A 62 3.01 -8.39 -3.64
N VAL A 63 2.03 -9.01 -4.31
CA VAL A 63 1.72 -10.44 -4.15
C VAL A 63 2.88 -11.29 -4.63
N LEU A 64 3.44 -10.99 -5.81
CA LEU A 64 4.60 -11.72 -6.34
C LEU A 64 5.81 -11.62 -5.39
N ILE A 65 6.08 -10.42 -4.84
CA ILE A 65 7.16 -10.22 -3.87
C ILE A 65 6.94 -11.11 -2.63
N GLN A 66 5.72 -11.16 -2.10
CA GLN A 66 5.42 -11.97 -0.91
C GLN A 66 5.49 -13.48 -1.17
N GLU A 67 5.14 -13.94 -2.37
CA GLU A 67 5.13 -15.36 -2.75
C GLU A 67 6.52 -15.89 -3.12
N ILE A 68 7.44 -15.02 -3.54
CA ILE A 68 8.82 -15.37 -3.94
C ILE A 68 9.85 -15.08 -2.85
N ALA A 69 9.58 -14.13 -1.95
CA ALA A 69 10.53 -13.76 -0.92
C ALA A 69 10.71 -14.87 0.13
N HIS A 70 11.96 -15.03 0.58
CA HIS A 70 12.31 -15.88 1.69
C HIS A 70 11.54 -15.44 2.97
N PRO A 71 10.97 -16.36 3.76
CA PRO A 71 10.10 -16.05 4.91
C PRO A 71 10.65 -14.97 5.86
N ARG A 72 11.95 -15.02 6.16
CA ARG A 72 12.64 -14.04 7.02
C ARG A 72 12.66 -12.61 6.47
N LEU A 73 12.63 -12.45 5.14
CA LEU A 73 12.75 -11.16 4.46
C LEU A 73 11.41 -10.65 3.90
N ARG A 74 10.35 -11.46 3.92
CA ARG A 74 9.01 -11.10 3.41
C ARG A 74 8.49 -9.75 3.92
N PRO A 75 8.53 -9.43 5.24
CA PRO A 75 8.02 -8.16 5.75
C PRO A 75 8.84 -6.96 5.28
N ILE A 76 10.17 -7.11 5.24
CA ILE A 76 11.10 -6.06 4.81
C ILE A 76 10.91 -5.78 3.31
N LEU A 77 10.92 -6.81 2.47
CA LEU A 77 10.75 -6.67 1.02
C LEU A 77 9.36 -6.13 0.66
N GLY A 78 8.32 -6.54 1.38
CA GLY A 78 6.97 -5.99 1.25
C GLY A 78 6.90 -4.50 1.56
N SER A 79 7.58 -4.06 2.63
CA SER A 79 7.63 -2.65 3.03
C SER A 79 8.47 -1.81 2.06
N CYS A 80 9.58 -2.35 1.56
CA CYS A 80 10.43 -1.70 0.57
C CYS A 80 9.70 -1.38 -0.74
N TYR A 81 8.71 -2.19 -1.15
CA TYR A 81 7.93 -1.95 -2.37
C TYR A 81 7.32 -0.54 -2.41
N GLN A 82 6.72 -0.09 -1.30
CA GLN A 82 6.11 1.24 -1.24
C GLN A 82 7.16 2.35 -1.17
N THR A 83 8.30 2.09 -0.52
CA THR A 83 9.45 3.01 -0.46
C THR A 83 10.07 3.28 -1.84
N PHE A 84 10.11 2.29 -2.73
CA PHE A 84 10.61 2.46 -4.10
C PHE A 84 9.82 3.49 -4.92
N ALA A 85 8.58 3.82 -4.52
CA ALA A 85 7.83 4.92 -5.13
C ALA A 85 8.56 6.28 -5.01
N TYR A 86 9.37 6.48 -3.97
CA TYR A 86 10.16 7.70 -3.80
C TYR A 86 11.38 7.75 -4.72
N ILE A 87 11.96 6.60 -5.11
CA ILE A 87 12.99 6.57 -6.17
C ILE A 87 12.38 7.03 -7.50
N GLY A 88 11.19 6.54 -7.83
CA GLY A 88 10.46 7.00 -9.02
C GLY A 88 10.13 8.49 -8.97
N SER A 89 9.73 8.99 -7.79
CA SER A 89 9.41 10.41 -7.59
C SER A 89 10.66 11.29 -7.69
N LEU A 90 11.79 10.85 -7.16
CA LEU A 90 13.09 11.52 -7.28
C LEU A 90 13.53 11.58 -8.74
N PHE A 91 13.44 10.46 -9.47
CA PHE A 91 13.74 10.42 -10.90
C PHE A 91 12.83 11.39 -11.68
N ALA A 92 11.53 11.41 -11.39
CA ALA A 92 10.60 12.36 -12.01
C ALA A 92 10.94 13.83 -11.70
N ALA A 93 11.33 14.14 -10.47
CA ALA A 93 11.76 15.49 -10.08
C ALA A 93 13.04 15.92 -10.82
N LEU A 94 14.02 15.03 -10.98
CA LEU A 94 15.24 15.29 -11.73
C LEU A 94 14.97 15.46 -13.24
N MET A 95 14.12 14.62 -13.83
CA MET A 95 13.81 14.74 -15.26
C MET A 95 13.00 15.99 -15.57
N THR A 96 12.08 16.37 -14.68
CA THR A 96 11.36 17.65 -14.81
C THR A 96 12.28 18.85 -14.62
N PHE A 97 13.34 18.74 -13.80
CA PHE A 97 14.39 19.75 -13.72
C PHE A 97 15.10 19.95 -15.07
N VAL A 98 15.53 18.85 -15.70
CA VAL A 98 16.16 18.89 -17.02
C VAL A 98 15.21 19.47 -18.08
N GLY A 99 13.92 19.12 -18.01
CA GLY A 99 12.88 19.65 -18.89
C GLY A 99 12.73 21.18 -18.86
N LEU A 100 13.09 21.84 -17.75
CA LEU A 100 13.06 23.31 -17.66
C LEU A 100 14.07 24.00 -18.59
N TYR A 101 15.14 23.31 -18.96
CA TYR A 101 16.19 23.84 -19.83
C TYR A 101 15.96 23.50 -21.32
N VAL A 102 14.93 22.70 -21.63
CA VAL A 102 14.60 22.33 -23.00
C VAL A 102 13.62 23.36 -23.59
N PRO A 103 14.00 24.08 -24.65
CA PRO A 103 13.13 25.11 -25.24
C PRO A 103 11.94 24.49 -25.99
N GLY A 104 10.79 25.17 -25.94
CA GLY A 104 9.57 24.83 -26.69
C GLY A 104 8.69 23.74 -26.06
N ASP A 105 7.81 23.16 -26.87
CA ASP A 105 6.85 22.11 -26.45
C ASP A 105 7.52 20.85 -25.90
N TRP A 106 8.81 20.67 -26.17
CA TRP A 106 9.60 19.55 -25.66
C TRP A 106 9.89 19.63 -24.16
N GLY A 107 9.73 20.80 -23.51
CA GLY A 107 9.96 20.95 -22.07
C GLY A 107 9.08 20.05 -21.19
N TRP A 108 7.84 19.76 -21.61
CA TRP A 108 6.94 18.83 -20.90
C TRP A 108 6.84 17.46 -21.56
N ARG A 109 7.07 17.36 -22.88
CA ARG A 109 7.07 16.08 -23.61
C ARG A 109 8.30 15.23 -23.29
N PHE A 110 9.47 15.84 -23.10
CA PHE A 110 10.70 15.12 -22.79
C PHE A 110 10.63 14.34 -21.47
N PRO A 111 10.22 14.94 -20.32
CA PRO A 111 10.01 14.17 -19.09
C PRO A 111 8.93 13.07 -19.24
N SER A 112 7.91 13.32 -20.05
CA SER A 112 6.84 12.36 -20.33
C SER A 112 7.32 11.16 -21.17
N LEU A 113 8.27 11.38 -22.09
CA LEU A 113 8.88 10.31 -22.88
C LEU A 113 9.75 9.40 -22.00
N LEU A 114 10.55 10.00 -21.11
CA LEU A 114 11.43 9.25 -20.21
C LEU A 114 10.67 8.37 -19.21
N GLN A 115 9.39 8.66 -18.97
CA GLN A 115 8.53 7.79 -18.16
C GLN A 115 8.39 6.38 -18.76
N VAL A 116 8.60 6.18 -20.07
CA VAL A 116 8.57 4.86 -20.74
C VAL A 116 9.71 3.94 -20.27
N ILE A 117 10.83 4.53 -19.80
CA ILE A 117 12.02 3.76 -19.37
C ILE A 117 11.67 2.82 -18.21
N GLY A 118 10.90 3.30 -17.22
CA GLY A 118 10.52 2.51 -16.04
C GLY A 118 9.79 1.21 -16.42
N PRO A 119 8.62 1.29 -17.10
CA PRO A 119 7.89 0.10 -17.56
C PRO A 119 8.73 -0.83 -18.44
N PHE A 120 9.59 -0.28 -19.30
CA PHE A 120 10.46 -1.08 -20.17
C PHE A 120 11.48 -1.90 -19.38
N VAL A 121 12.15 -1.27 -18.40
CA VAL A 121 13.07 -1.97 -17.49
C VAL A 121 12.32 -3.05 -16.71
N VAL A 122 11.12 -2.76 -16.22
CA VAL A 122 10.30 -3.75 -15.50
C VAL A 122 9.91 -4.92 -16.40
N ILE A 123 9.59 -4.70 -17.68
CA ILE A 123 9.28 -5.79 -18.62
C ILE A 123 10.48 -6.72 -18.79
N ILE A 124 11.68 -6.17 -18.96
CA ILE A 124 12.91 -6.96 -19.10
C ILE A 124 13.17 -7.77 -17.82
N VAL A 125 13.14 -7.12 -16.66
CA VAL A 125 13.41 -7.79 -15.37
C VAL A 125 12.33 -8.84 -15.07
N ALA A 126 11.06 -8.54 -15.33
CA ALA A 126 9.96 -9.48 -15.14
C ALA A 126 10.05 -10.69 -16.09
N ALA A 127 10.68 -10.55 -17.25
CA ALA A 127 10.92 -11.68 -18.17
C ALA A 127 11.96 -12.68 -17.62
N TYR A 128 12.86 -12.25 -16.74
CA TYR A 128 13.81 -13.14 -16.05
C TYR A 128 13.33 -13.60 -14.67
N CYS A 129 12.30 -12.96 -14.12
CA CYS A 129 11.72 -13.31 -12.84
C CYS A 129 10.97 -14.65 -12.92
N PRO A 130 11.12 -15.55 -11.95
CA PRO A 130 10.30 -16.78 -11.90
C PRO A 130 8.84 -16.44 -11.61
N GLU A 131 7.95 -17.36 -11.99
CA GLU A 131 6.53 -17.25 -11.65
C GLU A 131 6.31 -17.63 -10.18
N SER A 132 5.19 -17.20 -9.60
CA SER A 132 4.83 -17.50 -8.22
C SER A 132 4.76 -19.03 -7.95
N PRO A 133 5.49 -19.57 -6.95
CA PRO A 133 5.39 -20.97 -6.54
C PRO A 133 3.97 -21.40 -6.19
N ARG A 134 3.21 -20.51 -5.54
CA ARG A 134 1.81 -20.76 -5.18
C ARG A 134 0.91 -20.88 -6.40
N TRP A 135 1.13 -20.06 -7.41
CA TRP A 135 0.38 -20.17 -8.67
C TRP A 135 0.74 -21.45 -9.44
N LEU A 136 2.03 -21.81 -9.46
CA LEU A 136 2.51 -23.03 -10.10
C LEU A 136 1.87 -24.28 -9.49
N ILE A 137 1.85 -24.41 -8.15
CA ILE A 137 1.19 -25.53 -7.45
C ILE A 137 -0.31 -25.57 -7.74
N ARG A 138 -0.99 -24.41 -7.69
CA ARG A 138 -2.42 -24.31 -7.99
C ARG A 138 -2.78 -24.79 -9.40
N ASN A 139 -1.88 -24.58 -10.37
CA ASN A 139 -2.06 -25.01 -11.75
C ASN A 139 -1.46 -26.39 -12.06
N GLY A 140 -1.07 -27.16 -11.03
CA GLY A 140 -0.54 -28.52 -11.18
C GLY A 140 0.95 -28.62 -11.53
N HIS A 141 1.68 -27.51 -11.60
CA HIS A 141 3.11 -27.45 -11.93
C HIS A 141 3.99 -27.58 -10.66
N ARG A 142 3.83 -28.67 -9.90
CA ARG A 142 4.45 -28.85 -8.58
C ARG A 142 5.99 -28.92 -8.65
N GLU A 143 6.55 -29.59 -9.65
CA GLU A 143 8.02 -29.69 -9.84
C GLU A 143 8.65 -28.33 -10.14
N GLN A 144 8.01 -27.51 -10.98
CA GLN A 144 8.51 -26.16 -11.27
C GLN A 144 8.48 -25.28 -10.01
N ALA A 145 7.44 -25.41 -9.18
CA ALA A 145 7.37 -24.69 -7.91
C ALA A 145 8.48 -25.11 -6.95
N HIS A 146 8.78 -26.41 -6.88
CA HIS A 146 9.88 -26.96 -6.09
C HIS A 146 11.23 -26.37 -6.51
N ASN A 147 11.53 -26.36 -7.81
CA ASN A 147 12.80 -25.83 -8.34
C ASN A 147 12.95 -24.32 -8.09
N VAL A 148 11.85 -23.57 -8.19
CA VAL A 148 11.85 -22.13 -7.88
C VAL A 148 12.15 -21.89 -6.40
N LEU A 149 11.52 -22.63 -5.49
CA LEU A 149 11.75 -22.51 -4.05
C LEU A 149 13.17 -22.96 -3.68
N ALA A 150 13.64 -24.10 -4.21
CA ALA A 150 15.01 -24.59 -3.99
C ALA A 150 16.04 -23.55 -4.42
N LYS A 151 15.88 -22.96 -5.61
CA LYS A 151 16.80 -21.95 -6.13
C LYS A 151 16.83 -20.67 -5.30
N LEU A 152 15.67 -20.21 -4.80
CA LEU A 152 15.54 -18.90 -4.15
C LEU A 152 15.72 -18.94 -2.64
N HIS A 153 15.36 -20.05 -1.99
CA HIS A 153 15.38 -20.18 -0.53
C HIS A 153 16.49 -21.09 -0.01
N ALA A 154 16.95 -22.04 -0.82
CA ALA A 154 17.96 -23.04 -0.44
C ALA A 154 19.21 -23.03 -1.35
N ASN A 155 19.45 -21.95 -2.11
CA ASN A 155 20.56 -21.82 -3.05
C ASN A 155 20.70 -22.98 -4.06
N GLY A 156 19.59 -23.66 -4.37
CA GLY A 156 19.53 -24.81 -5.28
C GLY A 156 19.49 -26.18 -4.60
N ASP A 157 19.46 -26.25 -3.27
CA ASP A 157 19.24 -27.53 -2.57
C ASP A 157 17.75 -27.89 -2.58
N GLU A 158 17.42 -28.90 -3.37
CA GLU A 158 16.08 -29.46 -3.51
C GLU A 158 15.62 -30.24 -2.27
N ASN A 159 16.55 -30.74 -1.45
CA ASN A 159 16.22 -31.56 -0.27
C ASN A 159 16.22 -30.76 1.03
N ASP A 160 16.37 -29.44 0.97
CA ASP A 160 16.37 -28.62 2.17
C ASP A 160 15.01 -28.73 2.90
N PRO A 161 15.01 -28.98 4.23
CA PRO A 161 13.78 -29.12 5.01
C PRO A 161 12.87 -27.89 4.93
N LEU A 162 13.41 -26.69 4.69
CA LEU A 162 12.64 -25.47 4.49
C LEU A 162 11.80 -25.53 3.21
N VAL A 163 12.36 -26.04 2.11
CA VAL A 163 11.66 -26.13 0.81
C VAL A 163 10.52 -27.13 0.90
N GLN A 164 10.76 -28.28 1.55
CA GLN A 164 9.72 -29.30 1.77
C GLN A 164 8.60 -28.78 2.67
N LEU A 165 8.95 -28.05 3.74
CA LEU A 165 7.99 -27.43 4.64
C LEU A 165 7.12 -26.42 3.88
N GLU A 166 7.72 -25.50 3.13
CA GLU A 166 6.97 -24.50 2.36
C GLU A 166 6.07 -25.12 1.29
N MET A 167 6.55 -26.16 0.59
CA MET A 167 5.73 -26.91 -0.37
C MET A 167 4.51 -27.55 0.29
N SER A 168 4.68 -28.10 1.49
CA SER A 168 3.58 -28.67 2.29
C SER A 168 2.61 -27.57 2.75
N GLU A 169 3.12 -26.48 3.32
CA GLU A 169 2.32 -25.35 3.79
C GLU A 169 1.48 -24.73 2.67
N ILE A 170 2.08 -24.50 1.49
CA ILE A 170 1.36 -23.93 0.34
C ILE A 170 0.29 -24.91 -0.16
N SER A 171 0.58 -26.21 -0.19
CA SER A 171 -0.38 -27.24 -0.60
C SER A 171 -1.59 -27.28 0.33
N HIS A 172 -1.34 -27.35 1.65
CA HIS A 172 -2.41 -27.33 2.66
C HIS A 172 -3.19 -26.01 2.65
N ALA A 173 -2.53 -24.88 2.43
CA ALA A 173 -3.21 -23.59 2.32
C ALA A 173 -4.14 -23.52 1.09
N LEU A 174 -3.70 -24.06 -0.06
CA LEU A 174 -4.53 -24.14 -1.27
C LEU A 174 -5.71 -25.10 -1.11
N GLU A 175 -5.49 -26.24 -0.44
CA GLU A 175 -6.55 -27.20 -0.13
C GLU A 175 -7.61 -26.58 0.79
N ARG A 176 -7.19 -25.86 1.84
CA ARG A 176 -8.09 -25.08 2.70
C ARG A 176 -8.83 -24.00 1.91
N GLU A 177 -8.18 -23.34 0.96
CA GLU A 177 -8.81 -22.32 0.09
C GLU A 177 -9.85 -22.92 -0.87
N LEU A 178 -9.66 -24.17 -1.31
CA LEU A 178 -10.63 -24.90 -2.13
C LEU A 178 -11.84 -25.37 -1.31
N ILE A 179 -11.61 -25.80 -0.06
CA ILE A 179 -12.64 -26.26 0.87
C ILE A 179 -13.45 -25.08 1.42
N GLN A 180 -12.80 -23.96 1.74
CA GLN A 180 -13.47 -22.72 2.12
C GLN A 180 -14.08 -22.07 0.88
N ASN A 181 -15.34 -22.43 0.61
CA ASN A 181 -16.21 -21.86 -0.42
C ASN A 181 -15.99 -20.35 -0.57
N LYS A 182 -15.90 -19.87 -1.82
CA LYS A 182 -15.38 -18.59 -2.36
C LYS A 182 -15.39 -17.27 -1.56
N ALA A 183 -15.81 -17.13 -0.32
CA ALA A 183 -16.04 -15.88 0.42
C ALA A 183 -16.88 -14.86 -0.39
N SER A 184 -17.84 -14.19 0.20
CA SER A 184 -18.58 -13.12 -0.46
C SER A 184 -18.17 -11.77 0.11
N PHE A 185 -18.30 -10.69 -0.66
CA PHE A 185 -18.18 -9.34 -0.09
C PHE A 185 -19.20 -9.12 1.05
N VAL A 186 -20.28 -9.90 1.05
CA VAL A 186 -21.29 -9.93 2.11
C VAL A 186 -20.73 -10.44 3.45
N ASP A 187 -19.68 -11.27 3.45
CA ASP A 187 -19.10 -11.85 4.67
C ASP A 187 -18.43 -10.80 5.57
N PHE A 188 -18.04 -9.65 5.01
CA PHE A 188 -17.55 -8.51 5.78
C PHE A 188 -18.64 -7.87 6.65
N VAL A 189 -19.91 -7.99 6.26
CA VAL A 189 -21.05 -7.37 6.94
C VAL A 189 -21.79 -8.38 7.82
N ARG A 190 -21.52 -9.68 7.68
CA ARG A 190 -22.22 -10.75 8.41
C ARG A 190 -21.94 -10.76 9.92
N THR A 191 -20.69 -10.64 10.35
CA THR A 191 -20.33 -10.72 11.77
C THR A 191 -19.91 -9.37 12.37
N PRO A 192 -20.18 -9.12 13.65
CA PRO A 192 -19.78 -7.87 14.33
C PRO A 192 -18.26 -7.67 14.37
N GLY A 193 -17.47 -8.75 14.50
CA GLY A 193 -16.01 -8.72 14.38
C GLY A 193 -15.54 -8.29 12.98
N ASN A 194 -16.13 -8.84 11.92
CA ASN A 194 -15.82 -8.44 10.55
C ASN A 194 -16.23 -7.00 10.24
N ARG A 195 -17.31 -6.48 10.84
CA ARG A 195 -17.69 -5.06 10.72
C ARG A 195 -16.65 -4.13 11.34
N ARG A 196 -16.12 -4.45 12.53
CA ARG A 196 -15.02 -3.68 13.15
C ARG A 196 -13.77 -3.70 12.26
N ARG A 197 -13.41 -4.87 11.71
CA ARG A 197 -12.30 -5.00 10.75
C ARG A 197 -12.52 -4.17 9.47
N LEU A 198 -13.74 -4.20 8.93
CA LEU A 198 -14.11 -3.42 7.74
C LEU A 198 -13.97 -1.92 7.98
N VAL A 199 -14.47 -1.42 9.12
CA VAL A 199 -14.35 0.00 9.47
C VAL A 199 -12.90 0.40 9.66
N ALA A 200 -12.10 -0.41 10.37
CA ALA A 200 -10.67 -0.16 10.54
C ALA A 200 -9.93 -0.13 9.19
N LEU A 201 -10.25 -1.07 8.30
CA LEU A 201 -9.68 -1.16 6.95
C LEU A 201 -10.03 0.05 6.09
N LEU A 202 -11.29 0.47 6.06
CA LEU A 202 -11.74 1.65 5.31
C LEU A 202 -11.12 2.93 5.89
N ALA A 203 -11.09 3.07 7.22
CA ALA A 203 -10.46 4.20 7.88
C ALA A 203 -8.96 4.29 7.56
N LEU A 204 -8.24 3.16 7.59
CA LEU A 204 -6.83 3.08 7.25
C LEU A 204 -6.59 3.40 5.77
N ALA A 205 -7.43 2.90 4.86
CA ALA A 205 -7.36 3.21 3.42
C ALA A 205 -7.55 4.71 3.14
N CYS A 206 -8.52 5.36 3.79
CA CYS A 206 -8.74 6.80 3.68
C CYS A 206 -7.58 7.59 4.32
N SER A 207 -7.02 7.11 5.43
CA SER A 207 -5.94 7.80 6.14
C SER A 207 -4.71 8.03 5.24
N LEU A 208 -4.36 7.09 4.36
CA LEU A 208 -3.25 7.23 3.41
C LEU A 208 -3.27 8.53 2.59
N ASN A 209 -4.46 9.04 2.29
CA ASN A 209 -4.62 10.22 1.46
C ASN A 209 -5.10 11.43 2.27
N TRP A 210 -6.00 11.24 3.23
CA TRP A 210 -6.65 12.33 3.97
C TRP A 210 -5.78 12.95 5.07
N MET A 211 -4.69 12.31 5.46
CA MET A 211 -3.73 12.86 6.44
C MET A 211 -2.97 14.09 5.92
N GLY A 212 -3.10 14.43 4.63
CA GLY A 212 -2.50 15.62 4.04
C GLY A 212 -1.25 15.36 3.20
N ASN A 213 -0.89 14.10 2.92
CA ASN A 213 0.21 13.79 2.00
C ASN A 213 -0.06 14.36 0.60
N GLY A 214 -1.28 14.19 0.09
CA GLY A 214 -1.64 14.59 -1.28
C GLY A 214 -1.55 16.09 -1.52
N ILE A 215 -1.84 16.93 -0.52
CA ILE A 215 -1.75 18.39 -0.72
C ILE A 215 -0.29 18.82 -0.86
N ILE A 216 0.61 18.30 -0.02
CA ILE A 216 2.01 18.70 -0.11
C ILE A 216 2.64 18.05 -1.34
N SER A 217 2.43 16.76 -1.61
CA SER A 217 3.02 16.07 -2.76
C SER A 217 2.60 16.66 -4.12
N TYR A 218 1.31 16.93 -4.33
CA TYR A 218 0.80 17.38 -5.64
C TYR A 218 0.73 18.90 -5.79
N PHE A 219 0.60 19.62 -4.67
CA PHE A 219 0.44 21.08 -4.68
C PHE A 219 1.63 21.81 -4.05
N LEU A 220 2.79 21.17 -3.87
CA LEU A 220 4.00 21.84 -3.36
C LEU A 220 4.35 23.09 -4.18
N SER A 221 4.32 23.00 -5.51
CA SER A 221 4.66 24.13 -6.38
C SER A 221 3.72 25.33 -6.17
N PRO A 222 2.38 25.17 -6.23
CA PRO A 222 1.44 26.21 -5.82
C PRO A 222 1.66 26.74 -4.39
N ILE A 223 1.95 25.86 -3.43
CA ILE A 223 2.22 26.25 -2.04
C ILE A 223 3.45 27.14 -1.99
N LEU A 224 4.60 26.68 -2.50
CA LEU A 224 5.85 27.44 -2.51
C LEU A 224 5.71 28.80 -3.22
N LYS A 225 4.96 28.85 -4.33
CA LYS A 225 4.61 30.11 -5.01
C LYS A 225 3.79 31.04 -4.14
N SER A 226 2.81 30.50 -3.40
CA SER A 226 2.00 31.29 -2.47
C SER A 226 2.83 31.88 -1.32
N VAL A 227 3.97 31.27 -1.00
CA VAL A 227 4.88 31.74 0.05
C VAL A 227 6.08 32.55 -0.47
N GLY A 228 6.00 33.01 -1.73
CA GLY A 228 6.98 33.91 -2.34
C GLY A 228 8.13 33.24 -3.09
N ILE A 229 8.18 31.90 -3.16
CA ILE A 229 9.20 31.17 -3.92
C ILE A 229 8.66 30.88 -5.32
N THR A 230 9.06 31.72 -6.27
CA THR A 230 8.58 31.65 -7.66
C THR A 230 9.59 31.04 -8.63
N ALA A 231 10.88 30.97 -8.24
CA ALA A 231 11.95 30.44 -9.08
C ALA A 231 11.73 28.95 -9.39
N PRO A 232 11.54 28.55 -10.67
CA PRO A 232 11.28 27.16 -11.05
C PRO A 232 12.39 26.20 -10.60
N VAL A 233 13.64 26.64 -10.71
CA VAL A 233 14.84 25.89 -10.25
C VAL A 233 14.74 25.56 -8.76
N GLN A 234 14.38 26.54 -7.93
CA GLN A 234 14.28 26.37 -6.48
C GLN A 234 13.13 25.44 -6.11
N ILE A 235 11.96 25.57 -6.76
CA ILE A 235 10.80 24.70 -6.55
C ILE A 235 11.16 23.24 -6.87
N THR A 236 11.81 23.01 -8.01
CA THR A 236 12.17 21.66 -8.43
C THR A 236 13.26 21.05 -7.54
N LEU A 237 14.23 21.86 -7.08
CA LEU A 237 15.25 21.41 -6.13
C LEU A 237 14.64 21.02 -4.79
N ILE A 238 13.66 21.79 -4.28
CA ILE A 238 12.92 21.46 -3.05
C ILE A 238 12.15 20.15 -3.23
N ASN A 239 11.47 19.96 -4.37
CA ASN A 239 10.78 18.69 -4.68
C ASN A 239 11.74 17.50 -4.70
N ALA A 240 12.91 17.64 -5.33
CA ALA A 240 13.92 16.58 -5.37
C ALA A 240 14.49 16.29 -3.98
N GLY A 241 14.78 17.34 -3.20
CA GLY A 241 15.24 17.21 -1.81
C GLY A 241 14.21 16.52 -0.93
N LEU A 242 12.92 16.83 -1.10
CA LEU A 242 11.83 16.19 -0.38
C LEU A 242 11.68 14.72 -0.76
N ALA A 243 11.77 14.39 -2.06
CA ALA A 243 11.73 13.00 -2.51
C ALA A 243 12.91 12.18 -1.96
N LEU A 244 14.12 12.77 -1.89
CA LEU A 244 15.30 12.13 -1.30
C LEU A 244 15.15 11.94 0.21
N TRP A 245 14.64 12.96 0.92
CA TRP A 245 14.34 12.90 2.34
C TRP A 245 13.35 11.76 2.65
N ASN A 246 12.27 11.69 1.89
CA ASN A 246 11.25 10.65 2.04
C ASN A 246 11.81 9.26 1.74
N LEU A 247 12.66 9.13 0.73
CA LEU A 247 13.33 7.87 0.41
C LEU A 247 14.18 7.35 1.57
N ILE A 248 14.99 8.22 2.18
CA ILE A 248 15.88 7.84 3.29
C ILE A 248 15.03 7.43 4.50
N LEU A 249 14.04 8.24 4.88
CA LEU A 249 13.24 7.96 6.07
C LEU A 249 12.31 6.76 5.89
N ALA A 250 11.65 6.61 4.75
CA ALA A 250 10.83 5.44 4.46
C ALA A 250 11.68 4.17 4.35
N GLY A 251 12.93 4.26 3.86
CA GLY A 251 13.88 3.15 3.84
C GLY A 251 14.27 2.68 5.24
N ILE A 252 14.61 3.63 6.12
CA ILE A 252 14.88 3.33 7.53
C ILE A 252 13.63 2.74 8.20
N ALA A 253 12.47 3.37 8.02
CA ALA A 253 11.21 2.91 8.60
C ALA A 253 10.85 1.48 8.15
N ALA A 254 11.04 1.15 6.87
CA ALA A 254 10.76 -0.19 6.33
C ALA A 254 11.63 -1.30 6.95
N VAL A 255 12.85 -0.99 7.39
CA VAL A 255 13.75 -1.96 8.05
C VAL A 255 13.49 -2.06 9.55
N TYR A 256 13.10 -0.95 10.19
CA TYR A 256 12.95 -0.86 11.65
C TYR A 256 11.50 -0.99 12.15
N CYS A 257 10.50 -1.01 11.26
CA CYS A 257 9.08 -1.07 11.61
C CYS A 257 8.74 -2.27 12.52
N ASP A 258 9.42 -3.40 12.33
CA ASP A 258 9.15 -4.64 13.07
C ASP A 258 9.59 -4.57 14.54
N LYS A 259 10.49 -3.65 14.90
CA LYS A 259 11.04 -3.55 16.26
C LYS A 259 10.20 -2.66 17.20
N ALA A 260 9.63 -1.58 16.68
CA ALA A 260 9.03 -0.52 17.51
C ALA A 260 7.55 -0.76 17.92
N GLY A 261 6.84 -1.69 17.27
CA GLY A 261 5.41 -1.92 17.53
C GLY A 261 4.51 -0.97 16.72
N ARG A 262 3.34 -1.44 16.28
CA ARG A 262 2.56 -0.77 15.23
C ARG A 262 1.77 0.43 15.75
N ARG A 263 1.13 0.29 16.92
CA ARG A 263 0.30 1.36 17.50
C ARG A 263 1.10 2.59 17.95
N PRO A 264 2.24 2.48 18.66
CA PRO A 264 3.02 3.66 19.05
C PRO A 264 3.63 4.37 17.82
N LEU A 265 3.99 3.62 16.76
CA LEU A 265 4.44 4.21 15.50
C LEU A 265 3.34 5.04 14.84
N PHE A 266 2.12 4.51 14.72
CA PHE A 266 1.00 5.26 14.15
C PHE A 266 0.65 6.51 14.99
N LEU A 267 0.56 6.38 16.31
CA LEU A 267 0.23 7.52 17.18
C LEU A 267 1.34 8.58 17.18
N GLY A 268 2.61 8.18 17.27
CA GLY A 268 3.76 9.09 17.22
C GLY A 268 3.86 9.82 15.89
N SER A 269 3.60 9.11 14.79
CA SER A 269 3.53 9.68 13.44
C SER A 269 2.42 10.71 13.30
N VAL A 270 1.19 10.40 13.74
CA VAL A 270 0.05 11.34 13.68
C VAL A 270 0.31 12.57 14.56
N ALA A 271 0.84 12.39 15.77
CA ALA A 271 1.16 13.49 16.67
C ALA A 271 2.23 14.42 16.07
N GLY A 272 3.29 13.85 15.50
CA GLY A 272 4.33 14.62 14.82
C GLY A 272 3.78 15.42 13.63
N MET A 273 2.97 14.77 12.77
CA MET A 273 2.30 15.44 11.66
C MET A 273 1.35 16.55 12.11
N PHE A 274 0.59 16.34 13.18
CA PHE A 274 -0.32 17.32 13.76
C PHE A 274 0.44 18.58 14.21
N CYS A 275 1.53 18.40 14.98
CA CYS A 275 2.37 19.51 15.43
C CYS A 275 2.99 20.28 14.24
N SER A 276 3.53 19.57 13.25
CA SER A 276 4.11 20.20 12.06
C SER A 276 3.09 21.01 11.27
N TYR A 277 1.87 20.50 11.08
CA TYR A 277 0.84 21.23 10.33
C TYR A 277 0.30 22.46 11.05
N ILE A 278 0.22 22.44 12.38
CA ILE A 278 -0.13 23.65 13.17
C ILE A 278 0.90 24.75 12.93
N ILE A 279 2.18 24.40 12.93
CA ILE A 279 3.25 25.36 12.69
C ILE A 279 3.22 25.87 11.25
N VAL A 280 3.05 24.98 10.25
CA VAL A 280 2.89 25.36 8.84
C VAL A 280 1.71 26.31 8.64
N MET A 281 0.58 26.04 9.31
CA MET A 281 -0.60 26.90 9.27
C MET A 281 -0.31 28.28 9.87
N GLY A 282 0.33 28.34 11.04
CA GLY A 282 0.69 29.59 11.71
C GLY A 282 1.67 30.44 10.90
N LEU A 283 2.71 29.82 10.33
CA LEU A 283 3.70 30.49 9.48
C LEU A 283 3.07 30.98 8.17
N SER A 284 2.19 30.17 7.57
CA SER A 284 1.48 30.55 6.34
C SER A 284 0.50 31.70 6.59
N ALA A 285 -0.17 31.74 7.75
CA ALA A 285 -1.01 32.86 8.17
C ALA A 285 -0.18 34.13 8.44
N GLY A 286 0.99 33.98 9.08
CA GLY A 286 1.95 35.05 9.29
C GLY A 286 2.42 35.66 7.96
N PHE A 287 2.84 34.82 7.02
CA PHE A 287 3.25 35.23 5.67
C PHE A 287 2.13 35.95 4.92
N ALA A 288 0.88 35.47 5.00
CA ALA A 288 -0.24 36.10 4.33
C ALA A 288 -0.49 37.55 4.80
N ASN A 289 -0.22 37.85 6.08
CA ASN A 289 -0.42 39.18 6.66
C ASN A 289 0.81 40.08 6.50
N THR A 290 2.03 39.57 6.71
CA THR A 290 3.25 40.39 6.72
C THR A 290 4.00 40.40 5.39
N LYS A 291 3.74 39.41 4.51
CA LYS A 291 4.47 39.16 3.25
C LYS A 291 6.00 39.07 3.41
N GLN A 292 6.48 38.74 4.60
CA GLN A 292 7.89 38.68 4.90
C GLN A 292 8.50 37.37 4.39
N ALA A 293 9.50 37.45 3.50
CA ALA A 293 10.12 36.28 2.87
C ALA A 293 10.67 35.25 3.88
N SER A 294 11.15 35.69 5.04
CA SER A 294 11.65 34.81 6.12
C SER A 294 10.60 33.85 6.66
N MET A 295 9.35 34.32 6.83
CA MET A 295 8.22 33.48 7.25
C MET A 295 7.94 32.39 6.22
N GLY A 296 8.19 32.72 4.94
CA GLY A 296 7.92 31.79 3.86
C GLY A 296 8.92 30.67 3.70
N ILE A 297 10.20 31.01 3.86
CA ILE A 297 11.29 30.03 3.90
C ILE A 297 11.13 29.10 5.11
N ALA A 298 10.63 29.61 6.24
CA ALA A 298 10.39 28.82 7.44
C ALA A 298 9.33 27.72 7.26
N VAL A 299 8.43 27.81 6.28
CA VAL A 299 7.44 26.75 6.00
C VAL A 299 8.12 25.47 5.50
N ILE A 300 9.21 25.58 4.74
CA ILE A 300 9.81 24.45 4.03
C ILE A 300 10.33 23.37 5.00
N PRO A 301 11.15 23.68 6.03
CA PRO A 301 11.63 22.66 6.96
C PRO A 301 10.49 21.91 7.67
N PHE A 302 9.38 22.58 7.99
CA PHE A 302 8.23 21.92 8.62
C PHE A 302 7.47 20.99 7.68
N LEU A 303 7.50 21.24 6.36
CA LEU A 303 7.00 20.28 5.38
C LEU A 303 7.89 19.01 5.34
N PHE A 304 9.20 19.14 5.47
CA PHE A 304 10.12 18.00 5.55
C PHE A 304 9.89 17.21 6.86
N ILE A 305 9.74 17.90 7.99
CA ILE A 305 9.45 17.26 9.27
C ILE A 305 8.10 16.51 9.20
N TYR A 306 7.06 17.13 8.62
CA TYR A 306 5.78 16.48 8.40
C TYR A 306 5.94 15.16 7.62
N PHE A 307 6.65 15.18 6.50
CA PHE A 307 6.88 13.97 5.71
C PHE A 307 7.72 12.94 6.45
N GLY A 308 8.68 13.37 7.27
CA GLY A 308 9.48 12.45 8.06
C GLY A 308 8.64 11.68 9.08
N PHE A 309 7.66 12.32 9.70
CA PHE A 309 6.69 11.63 10.54
C PHE A 309 5.75 10.76 9.72
N TYR A 310 5.28 11.21 8.56
CA TYR A 310 4.43 10.42 7.66
C TYR A 310 5.13 9.11 7.25
N ASP A 311 6.38 9.20 6.80
CA ASP A 311 7.15 8.06 6.28
C ASP A 311 7.53 7.03 7.36
N MET A 312 7.61 7.46 8.62
CA MET A 312 7.87 6.58 9.76
C MET A 312 6.80 5.49 9.93
N ALA A 313 5.54 5.78 9.59
CA ALA A 313 4.42 4.87 9.84
C ALA A 313 3.55 4.65 8.61
N PHE A 314 3.03 5.71 7.98
CA PHE A 314 1.98 5.61 6.96
C PHE A 314 2.48 5.16 5.58
N THR A 315 3.79 5.18 5.34
CA THR A 315 4.36 4.62 4.11
C THR A 315 4.42 3.08 4.16
N PRO A 316 5.08 2.45 5.15
CA PRO A 316 5.18 0.98 5.18
C PRO A 316 4.00 0.27 5.88
N LEU A 317 3.47 0.82 6.99
CA LEU A 317 2.58 0.06 7.88
C LEU A 317 1.16 -0.17 7.37
N PRO A 318 0.49 0.73 6.62
CA PRO A 318 -0.93 0.54 6.30
C PRO A 318 -1.21 -0.73 5.50
N VAL A 319 -0.31 -1.08 4.56
CA VAL A 319 -0.43 -2.32 3.79
C VAL A 319 -0.17 -3.53 4.67
N ALA A 320 0.92 -3.51 5.46
CA ALA A 320 1.27 -4.61 6.35
C ALA A 320 0.20 -4.86 7.43
N TYR A 321 -0.28 -3.80 8.08
CA TYR A 321 -1.32 -3.87 9.10
C TYR A 321 -2.65 -4.39 8.52
N THR A 322 -3.02 -3.98 7.30
CA THR A 322 -4.24 -4.50 6.65
C THR A 322 -4.16 -6.01 6.43
N VAL A 323 -2.99 -6.53 6.09
CA VAL A 323 -2.77 -7.97 5.91
C VAL A 323 -2.84 -8.72 7.25
N GLU A 324 -2.35 -8.12 8.33
CA GLU A 324 -2.36 -8.69 9.69
C GLU A 324 -3.77 -8.77 10.30
N ILE A 325 -4.64 -7.79 10.07
CA ILE A 325 -5.99 -7.75 10.67
C ILE A 325 -7.01 -8.64 9.94
N LEU A 326 -6.71 -9.04 8.70
CA LEU A 326 -7.62 -9.81 7.85
C LEU A 326 -7.34 -11.31 7.94
N PRO A 327 -8.35 -12.15 8.26
CA PRO A 327 -8.22 -13.60 8.19
C PRO A 327 -8.09 -14.08 6.73
N PHE A 328 -7.43 -15.24 6.56
CA PHE A 328 -6.97 -15.74 5.26
C PHE A 328 -8.08 -15.79 4.19
N GLY A 329 -9.27 -16.29 4.52
CA GLY A 329 -10.39 -16.44 3.56
C GLY A 329 -10.95 -15.12 3.01
N ILE A 330 -10.88 -14.02 3.77
CA ILE A 330 -11.39 -12.70 3.33
C ILE A 330 -10.28 -11.72 2.94
N ARG A 331 -9.00 -12.09 3.16
CA ARG A 331 -7.85 -11.18 2.99
C ARG A 331 -7.73 -10.59 1.60
N SER A 332 -7.84 -11.40 0.55
CA SER A 332 -7.72 -10.90 -0.84
C SER A 332 -8.79 -9.84 -1.15
N LYS A 333 -10.05 -10.12 -0.79
CA LYS A 333 -11.19 -9.18 -0.98
C LYS A 333 -11.03 -7.91 -0.14
N GLY A 334 -10.54 -8.04 1.09
CA GLY A 334 -10.25 -6.91 1.97
C GLY A 334 -9.16 -6.01 1.39
N MET A 335 -8.08 -6.59 0.86
CA MET A 335 -7.02 -5.85 0.17
C MET A 335 -7.51 -5.14 -1.10
N ALA A 336 -8.40 -5.77 -1.87
CA ALA A 336 -9.03 -5.15 -3.02
C ALA A 336 -9.91 -3.94 -2.62
N LEU A 337 -10.66 -4.06 -1.52
CA LEU A 337 -11.46 -2.97 -0.96
C LEU A 337 -10.58 -1.84 -0.42
N PHE A 338 -9.50 -2.18 0.30
CA PHE A 338 -8.51 -1.22 0.82
C PHE A 338 -7.91 -0.39 -0.32
N THR A 339 -7.41 -1.07 -1.36
CA THR A 339 -6.79 -0.42 -2.52
C THR A 339 -7.80 0.43 -3.30
N SER A 340 -9.03 -0.06 -3.45
CA SER A 340 -10.11 0.67 -4.12
C SER A 340 -10.49 1.94 -3.36
N THR A 341 -10.64 1.83 -2.03
CA THR A 341 -10.99 2.95 -1.14
C THR A 341 -9.86 3.98 -1.10
N ALA A 342 -8.61 3.55 -0.99
CA ALA A 342 -7.44 4.43 -1.04
C ALA A 342 -7.36 5.17 -2.38
N THR A 343 -7.65 4.49 -3.50
CA THR A 343 -7.66 5.12 -4.83
C THR A 343 -8.80 6.15 -4.95
N LEU A 344 -9.98 5.85 -4.40
CA LEU A 344 -11.11 6.77 -4.39
C LEU A 344 -10.84 8.00 -3.51
N ALA A 345 -10.25 7.79 -2.33
CA ALA A 345 -9.82 8.87 -1.44
C ALA A 345 -8.77 9.78 -2.09
N ASN A 346 -7.83 9.20 -2.85
CA ASN A 346 -6.88 9.97 -3.66
C ASN A 346 -7.58 10.78 -4.75
N ALA A 347 -8.50 10.17 -5.50
CA ALA A 347 -9.25 10.88 -6.54
C ALA A 347 -10.06 12.05 -5.97
N PHE A 348 -10.71 11.85 -4.81
CA PHE A 348 -11.41 12.91 -4.09
C PHE A 348 -10.49 14.09 -3.75
N ASN A 349 -9.32 13.82 -3.17
CA ASN A 349 -8.34 14.87 -2.86
C ASN A 349 -7.88 15.63 -4.12
N GLN A 350 -7.65 14.95 -5.24
CA GLN A 350 -7.19 15.61 -6.46
C GLN A 350 -8.22 16.60 -7.04
N PHE A 351 -9.52 16.39 -6.81
CA PHE A 351 -10.56 17.33 -7.21
C PHE A 351 -10.80 18.42 -6.16
N VAL A 352 -10.81 18.07 -4.86
CA VAL A 352 -11.18 19.00 -3.78
C VAL A 352 -10.04 19.94 -3.41
N ASN A 353 -8.81 19.45 -3.30
CA ASN A 353 -7.65 20.25 -2.90
C ASN A 353 -7.45 21.53 -3.74
N PRO A 354 -7.51 21.50 -5.10
CA PRO A 354 -7.32 22.72 -5.88
C PRO A 354 -8.47 23.72 -5.69
N ILE A 355 -9.70 23.26 -5.52
CA ILE A 355 -10.88 24.11 -5.28
C ILE A 355 -10.74 24.78 -3.91
N ALA A 356 -10.39 23.99 -2.88
CA ALA A 356 -10.24 24.48 -1.52
C ALA A 356 -9.03 25.41 -1.36
N LEU A 357 -7.90 25.11 -1.99
CA LEU A 357 -6.72 25.98 -2.00
C LEU A 357 -7.02 27.35 -2.64
N LYS A 358 -7.82 27.38 -3.71
CA LYS A 358 -8.24 28.64 -4.35
C LYS A 358 -9.20 29.46 -3.48
N ALA A 359 -10.13 28.80 -2.79
CA ALA A 359 -11.16 29.48 -2.01
C ALA A 359 -10.69 29.93 -0.62
N ILE A 360 -9.87 29.11 0.05
CA ILE A 360 -9.60 29.19 1.49
C ILE A 360 -8.10 29.43 1.77
N ALA A 361 -7.23 29.24 0.77
CA ALA A 361 -5.78 29.47 0.84
C ALA A 361 -5.15 28.83 2.10
N TRP A 362 -4.49 29.63 2.95
CA TRP A 362 -3.79 29.15 4.14
C TRP A 362 -4.73 28.54 5.20
N ARG A 363 -6.01 28.95 5.25
CA ARG A 363 -6.97 28.38 6.20
C ARG A 363 -7.30 26.92 5.91
N TYR A 364 -6.96 26.42 4.71
CA TYR A 364 -7.20 25.03 4.35
C TYR A 364 -6.34 24.06 5.15
N TYR A 365 -5.17 24.49 5.65
CA TYR A 365 -4.36 23.68 6.57
C TYR A 365 -5.10 23.37 7.88
N ALA A 366 -6.02 24.23 8.33
CA ALA A 366 -6.83 23.97 9.53
C ALA A 366 -7.73 22.74 9.38
N VAL A 367 -8.21 22.47 8.16
CA VAL A 367 -9.02 21.27 7.86
C VAL A 367 -8.19 20.01 8.09
N TYR A 368 -6.93 20.00 7.63
CA TYR A 368 -6.03 18.86 7.85
C TYR A 368 -5.62 18.70 9.31
N VAL A 369 -5.45 19.79 10.05
CA VAL A 369 -5.22 19.74 11.50
C VAL A 369 -6.41 19.07 12.21
N GLY A 370 -7.64 19.43 11.85
CA GLY A 370 -8.85 18.80 12.38
C GLY A 370 -8.97 17.32 12.00
N ILE A 371 -8.66 16.97 10.74
CA ILE A 371 -8.64 15.57 10.28
C ILE A 371 -7.59 14.75 11.02
N LEU A 372 -6.39 15.29 11.26
CA LEU A 372 -5.33 14.61 12.00
C LEU A 372 -5.71 14.38 13.46
N ALA A 373 -6.36 15.34 14.11
CA ALA A 373 -6.90 15.16 15.46
C ALA A 373 -7.97 14.05 15.51
N PHE A 374 -8.86 14.02 14.51
CA PHE A 374 -9.85 12.96 14.38
C PHE A 374 -9.19 11.58 14.19
N TYR A 375 -8.20 11.46 13.31
CA TYR A 375 -7.47 10.21 13.09
C TYR A 375 -6.63 9.79 14.30
N PHE A 376 -6.08 10.74 15.07
CA PHE A 376 -5.40 10.44 16.32
C PHE A 376 -6.36 9.73 17.30
N GLY A 377 -7.56 10.28 17.48
CA GLY A 377 -8.61 9.66 18.29
C GLY A 377 -9.05 8.29 17.74
N LEU A 378 -9.29 8.21 16.44
CA LEU A 378 -9.73 6.97 15.77
C LEU A 378 -8.70 5.86 15.94
N ILE A 379 -7.41 6.13 15.72
CA ILE A 379 -6.32 5.16 15.89
C ILE A 379 -6.19 4.77 17.37
N PHE A 380 -6.32 5.74 18.29
CA PHE A 380 -6.25 5.45 19.72
C PHE A 380 -7.34 4.47 20.19
N PHE A 381 -8.56 4.59 19.66
CA PHE A 381 -9.69 3.74 20.06
C PHE A 381 -9.84 2.45 19.25
N LEU A 382 -9.57 2.47 17.94
CA LEU A 382 -9.92 1.39 17.02
C LEU A 382 -8.76 0.44 16.71
N PHE A 383 -7.50 0.87 16.86
CA PHE A 383 -6.34 0.08 16.44
C PHE A 383 -5.75 -0.71 17.63
N PRO A 384 -5.98 -2.04 17.70
CA PRO A 384 -5.24 -2.90 18.62
C PRO A 384 -3.76 -3.00 18.22
N GLU A 385 -2.91 -3.25 19.22
CA GLU A 385 -1.50 -3.53 19.00
C GLU A 385 -1.34 -4.95 18.47
N THR A 386 -0.71 -5.11 17.30
CA THR A 386 -0.52 -6.43 16.67
C THR A 386 0.88 -7.01 16.92
N LYS A 387 1.76 -6.31 17.65
CA LYS A 387 3.17 -6.71 17.87
C LYS A 387 3.31 -8.17 18.31
N ARG A 388 4.08 -8.95 17.54
CA ARG A 388 4.45 -10.36 17.82
C ARG A 388 3.27 -11.35 17.93
N LEU A 389 2.07 -10.96 17.50
CA LEU A 389 0.95 -11.90 17.39
C LEU A 389 1.02 -12.61 16.04
N SER A 390 0.70 -13.91 16.02
CA SER A 390 0.41 -14.63 14.77
C SER A 390 -0.71 -13.92 14.02
N ALA A 391 -0.74 -13.98 12.69
CA ALA A 391 -1.82 -13.38 11.89
C ALA A 391 -3.21 -13.88 12.32
N GLU A 392 -3.28 -15.12 12.82
CA GLU A 392 -4.52 -15.70 13.37
C GLU A 392 -4.89 -15.09 14.72
N ASP A 393 -3.92 -14.89 15.62
CA ASP A 393 -4.16 -14.28 16.94
C ASP A 393 -4.43 -12.78 16.86
N ALA A 394 -3.79 -12.08 15.93
CA ALA A 394 -4.06 -10.68 15.61
C ALA A 394 -5.48 -10.51 15.07
N SER A 395 -5.93 -11.43 14.20
CA SER A 395 -7.31 -11.42 13.71
C SER A 395 -8.29 -11.65 14.87
N ARG A 396 -8.05 -12.65 15.72
CA ARG A 396 -8.87 -12.97 16.90
C ARG A 396 -9.05 -11.76 17.81
N MET A 397 -8.05 -10.89 17.93
CA MET A 397 -8.14 -9.69 18.78
C MET A 397 -9.29 -8.74 18.41
N PHE A 398 -9.72 -8.71 17.14
CA PHE A 398 -10.89 -7.95 16.70
C PHE A 398 -12.24 -8.61 17.03
N ASP A 399 -12.23 -9.89 17.39
CA ASP A 399 -13.41 -10.67 17.80
C ASP A 399 -13.69 -10.53 19.31
N TYR A 400 -12.80 -9.86 20.07
CA TYR A 400 -13.00 -9.56 21.49
C TYR A 400 -13.10 -8.05 21.71
N ASP A 401 -13.96 -7.64 22.64
CA ASP A 401 -14.04 -6.26 23.10
C ASP A 401 -12.86 -5.92 24.01
N ARG A 402 -12.58 -4.62 24.25
CA ARG A 402 -11.43 -4.14 25.06
C ARG A 402 -11.42 -4.68 26.51
N LYS A 403 -12.53 -5.26 26.97
CA LYS A 403 -12.71 -5.94 28.27
C LYS A 403 -12.51 -7.48 28.20
N GLY A 404 -12.09 -8.03 27.07
CA GLY A 404 -11.91 -9.47 26.86
C GLY A 404 -13.19 -10.26 26.55
N LEU A 405 -14.31 -9.58 26.29
CA LEU A 405 -15.61 -10.21 25.98
C LEU A 405 -15.74 -10.52 24.49
N LYS A 406 -15.95 -11.80 24.12
CA LYS A 406 -16.22 -12.22 22.72
C LYS A 406 -17.43 -11.47 22.15
N LEU A 407 -17.26 -10.84 20.99
CA LEU A 407 -18.34 -10.20 20.23
C LEU A 407 -19.04 -11.22 19.35
N GLY A 408 -19.98 -11.96 19.94
CA GLY A 408 -20.85 -12.90 19.24
C GLY A 408 -20.20 -14.23 18.85
N LYS A 409 -21.03 -15.24 18.55
CA LYS A 409 -20.58 -16.58 18.12
C LYS A 409 -19.98 -16.48 16.72
N SER A 410 -18.68 -16.76 16.60
CA SER A 410 -18.00 -16.94 15.31
C SER A 410 -18.34 -18.34 14.76
N GLU A 411 -18.62 -18.46 13.46
CA GLU A 411 -18.81 -19.74 12.75
C GLU A 411 -17.57 -20.66 12.87
N HIS A 412 -16.41 -20.10 13.20
CA HIS A 412 -15.20 -20.88 13.44
C HIS A 412 -15.28 -21.75 14.70
N ASP A 413 -16.05 -21.35 15.73
CA ASP A 413 -16.30 -22.20 16.92
C ASP A 413 -17.30 -23.32 16.61
N SER A 414 -18.16 -23.19 15.57
CA SER A 414 -18.98 -24.33 15.10
C SER A 414 -18.16 -25.33 14.31
N GLU A 415 -17.19 -24.89 13.49
CA GLU A 415 -16.28 -25.80 12.81
C GLU A 415 -15.31 -26.48 13.79
N GLN A 416 -14.76 -25.76 14.78
CA GLN A 416 -13.93 -26.36 15.83
C GLN A 416 -14.72 -27.25 16.79
N ARG A 417 -15.95 -26.87 17.20
CA ARG A 417 -16.79 -27.79 18.00
C ARG A 417 -17.25 -29.00 17.21
N ASN A 418 -17.54 -28.87 15.92
CA ASN A 418 -17.91 -30.01 15.09
C ASN A 418 -16.69 -30.91 14.85
N ALA A 419 -15.51 -30.35 14.58
CA ALA A 419 -14.26 -31.10 14.44
C ALA A 419 -13.84 -31.81 15.74
N ASP A 420 -13.93 -31.14 16.89
CA ASP A 420 -13.66 -31.75 18.19
C ASP A 420 -14.70 -32.85 18.51
N SER A 421 -15.98 -32.65 18.16
CA SER A 421 -17.03 -33.66 18.34
C SER A 421 -16.92 -34.87 17.41
N ASP A 422 -16.41 -34.67 16.19
CA ASP A 422 -16.16 -35.75 15.22
C ASP A 422 -14.89 -36.53 15.61
N THR A 423 -13.92 -35.87 16.25
CA THR A 423 -12.71 -36.51 16.79
C THR A 423 -13.03 -37.33 18.05
N GLU A 424 -13.87 -36.82 18.96
CA GLU A 424 -14.36 -37.59 20.13
C GLU A 424 -15.19 -38.81 19.71
N LYS A 425 -16.11 -38.68 18.75
CA LYS A 425 -16.87 -39.83 18.22
C LYS A 425 -15.99 -40.85 17.51
N GLY A 426 -14.93 -40.40 16.84
CA GLY A 426 -13.93 -41.28 16.24
C GLY A 426 -13.19 -42.10 17.29
N LEU A 427 -12.76 -41.48 18.39
CA LEU A 427 -12.07 -42.13 19.51
C LEU A 427 -12.98 -43.15 20.22
N ASP A 428 -14.23 -42.80 20.52
CA ASP A 428 -15.20 -43.71 21.16
C ASP A 428 -15.50 -44.95 20.28
N SER A 429 -15.49 -44.79 18.96
CA SER A 429 -15.72 -45.90 18.02
C SER A 429 -14.53 -46.87 17.91
N VAL A 430 -13.30 -46.38 18.14
CA VAL A 430 -12.08 -47.20 18.17
C VAL A 430 -11.95 -47.91 19.52
N GLU A 431 -12.35 -47.27 20.61
CA GLU A 431 -12.29 -47.86 21.96
C GLU A 431 -13.33 -48.98 22.16
N ASN A 432 -14.49 -48.91 21.51
CA ASN A 432 -15.48 -49.99 21.52
C ASN A 432 -15.10 -51.20 20.65
N LYS A 433 -14.31 -51.02 19.59
CA LYS A 433 -13.81 -52.13 18.74
C LYS A 433 -12.69 -52.95 19.37
N HIS A 434 -12.11 -52.49 20.47
CA HIS A 434 -11.11 -53.24 21.24
C HIS A 434 -11.70 -53.94 22.48
N LYS A 435 -13.02 -53.87 22.68
CA LYS A 435 -13.74 -54.51 23.80
C LYS A 435 -14.68 -55.65 23.38
N GLU A 436 -14.75 -55.98 22.09
CA GLU A 436 -15.33 -57.23 21.55
C GLU A 436 -14.19 -58.10 21.00
#